data_AF-A0A7H8S828-F1
#
_entry.id   AF-A0A7H8S828-F1
#
_cell.length_a   1.000
_cell.length_b   1.000
_cell.length_c   1.000
_cell.angle_alpha   90.00
_cell.angle_beta   90.00
_cell.angle_gamma   90.00
#
_symmetry.space_group_name_H-M   'P 1'
#
loop_
_entity.id
_entity.type
_entity.pdbx_description
1 polymer ?
#
loop_
_entity_poly.entity_id
_entity_poly.type
_entity_poly.pdbx_seq_one_letter_code
_entity_poly.pdbx_strand_id
1 'polypeptide(L)'
;MTIRTATDDDQTPQPPKSKNNHQSDQLQENASHEDFHGKTFSNQTHRSTTDPDARLYKKSKGQEAYPRFLVHDLIDVESGIILKTDASIASGTAEREISQQQLNAVRFQHPQIQIRRYRDKAYGTPAYLAYLISQGIIPLIA
;
A
#
# COMPACT_ATOMS: atom_id res chain seq x y z
N MET A 1 42.04 -53.96 4.60
CA MET A 1 42.10 -54.29 6.04
C MET A 1 43.42 -53.77 6.58
N THR A 2 43.38 -52.70 7.38
CA THR A 2 44.24 -52.37 8.55
C THR A 2 44.13 -50.87 8.83
N ILE A 3 43.58 -50.55 9.99
CA ILE A 3 43.40 -49.22 10.60
C ILE A 3 44.66 -48.90 11.40
N ARG A 4 45.15 -47.65 11.37
CA ARG A 4 45.78 -46.99 12.54
C ARG A 4 45.50 -45.49 12.54
N THR A 5 44.89 -45.04 13.63
CA THR A 5 44.62 -43.66 14.04
C THR A 5 45.81 -43.12 14.85
N ALA A 6 46.24 -41.89 14.58
CA ALA A 6 47.04 -41.08 15.49
C ALA A 6 46.97 -39.60 15.04
N THR A 7 46.43 -38.74 15.89
CA THR A 7 46.62 -37.27 15.90
C THR A 7 46.56 -36.89 17.38
N ASP A 8 47.72 -36.76 18.02
CA ASP A 8 48.51 -35.52 18.15
C ASP A 8 47.95 -34.62 19.26
N ASP A 9 48.62 -34.75 20.41
CA ASP A 9 48.68 -33.79 21.49
C ASP A 9 49.26 -32.46 20.98
N ASP A 10 48.52 -31.36 21.13
CA ASP A 10 49.12 -30.02 21.13
C ASP A 10 48.44 -29.15 22.19
N GLN A 11 49.08 -29.08 23.37
CA GLN A 11 48.83 -28.03 24.35
C GLN A 11 49.60 -26.78 23.94
N THR A 12 48.89 -25.75 23.51
CA THR A 12 49.43 -24.38 23.44
C THR A 12 48.85 -23.49 24.55
N PRO A 13 49.69 -22.81 25.37
CA PRO A 13 49.24 -21.97 26.48
C PRO A 13 48.55 -20.68 26.02
N GLN A 14 47.57 -20.22 26.81
CA GLN A 14 46.79 -19.01 26.56
C GLN A 14 47.64 -17.71 26.58
N PRO A 15 47.40 -16.75 25.68
CA PRO A 15 48.01 -15.42 25.75
C PRO A 15 47.33 -14.54 26.84
N PRO A 16 48.05 -13.54 27.39
CA PRO A 16 47.71 -12.87 28.64
C PRO A 16 46.49 -11.93 28.55
N LYS A 17 45.69 -11.91 29.62
CA LYS A 17 44.53 -11.03 29.81
C LYS A 17 44.96 -9.55 29.83
N SER A 18 44.64 -8.81 28.78
CA SER A 18 44.67 -7.34 28.81
C SER A 18 43.39 -6.83 29.47
N LYS A 19 43.54 -6.21 30.65
CA LYS A 19 42.46 -5.45 31.30
C LYS A 19 42.38 -4.06 30.67
N ASN A 20 41.65 -3.92 29.58
CA ASN A 20 41.20 -2.61 29.12
C ASN A 20 39.80 -2.35 29.65
N ASN A 21 39.75 -1.65 30.78
CA ASN A 21 38.55 -1.02 31.31
C ASN A 21 38.20 0.18 30.42
N HIS A 22 37.52 -0.08 29.31
CA HIS A 22 36.66 0.93 28.69
C HIS A 22 35.24 0.55 29.04
N GLN A 23 34.66 1.30 29.99
CA GLN A 23 33.22 1.34 30.19
C GLN A 23 32.60 1.81 28.88
N SER A 24 32.22 0.86 28.01
CA SER A 24 31.18 1.11 27.06
C SER A 24 29.91 1.24 27.88
N ASP A 25 29.47 2.49 28.01
CA ASP A 25 28.14 2.83 28.50
C ASP A 25 27.15 2.12 27.56
N GLN A 26 26.77 0.90 27.94
CA GLN A 26 25.80 0.12 27.20
C GLN A 26 24.48 0.84 27.37
N LEU A 27 24.14 1.69 26.41
CA LEU A 27 22.76 2.05 26.15
C LEU A 27 22.03 0.74 25.87
N GLN A 28 21.46 0.15 26.92
CA GLN A 28 20.49 -0.91 26.81
C GLN A 28 19.28 -0.29 26.09
N GLU A 29 19.29 -0.35 24.77
CA GLU A 29 18.06 -0.25 24.00
C GLU A 29 17.18 -1.41 24.42
N ASN A 30 16.32 -1.15 25.41
CA ASN A 30 15.18 -1.99 25.73
C ASN A 30 14.17 -1.89 24.57
N ALA A 31 14.56 -2.30 23.37
CA ALA A 31 13.64 -2.50 22.27
C ALA A 31 12.86 -3.77 22.59
N SER A 32 11.78 -3.65 23.39
CA SER A 32 10.80 -4.71 23.51
C SER A 32 10.22 -4.93 22.12
N HIS A 33 10.60 -6.04 21.48
CA HIS A 33 9.97 -6.46 20.23
C HIS A 33 8.54 -6.85 20.59
N GLU A 34 7.61 -5.90 20.46
CA GLU A 34 6.20 -6.20 20.67
C GLU A 34 5.78 -7.26 19.66
N ASP A 35 5.19 -8.36 20.14
CA ASP A 35 4.59 -9.33 19.24
C ASP A 35 3.35 -8.71 18.58
N PHE A 36 3.37 -8.62 17.26
CA PHE A 36 2.26 -8.10 16.45
C PHE A 36 1.43 -9.20 15.79
N HIS A 37 1.78 -10.48 15.99
CA HIS A 37 1.00 -11.59 15.45
C HIS A 37 -0.41 -11.61 16.05
N GLY A 38 -1.42 -11.67 15.19
CA GLY A 38 -2.84 -11.71 15.58
C GLY A 38 -3.44 -10.36 16.00
N LYS A 39 -2.65 -9.28 16.10
CA LYS A 39 -3.18 -7.94 16.40
C LYS A 39 -3.91 -7.38 15.18
N THR A 40 -5.08 -6.78 15.43
CA THR A 40 -5.88 -6.11 14.39
C THR A 40 -5.65 -4.60 14.45
N PHE A 41 -5.17 -4.04 13.34
CA PHE A 41 -4.98 -2.60 13.19
C PHE A 41 -6.22 -1.98 12.57
N SER A 42 -6.71 -0.88 13.15
CA SER A 42 -7.89 -0.16 12.65
C SER A 42 -7.63 1.35 12.58
N ASN A 43 -8.44 2.05 11.79
CA ASN A 43 -8.39 3.52 11.69
C ASN A 43 -8.69 4.23 13.02
N GLN A 44 -9.27 3.55 13.99
CA GLN A 44 -9.50 4.11 15.33
C GLN A 44 -8.23 4.06 16.17
N THR A 45 -7.50 2.94 16.10
CA THR A 45 -6.36 2.65 16.98
C THR A 45 -5.03 3.12 16.41
N HIS A 46 -4.87 3.12 15.08
CA HIS A 46 -3.62 3.45 14.40
C HIS A 46 -3.90 4.46 13.29
N ARG A 47 -3.83 5.74 13.67
CA ARG A 47 -4.09 6.89 12.80
C ARG A 47 -2.88 7.83 12.82
N SER A 48 -2.70 8.57 11.73
CA SER A 48 -1.66 9.60 11.67
C SER A 48 -1.97 10.69 12.69
N THR A 49 -0.93 11.15 13.40
CA THR A 49 -1.01 12.25 14.36
C THR A 49 -0.97 13.62 13.67
N THR A 50 -0.32 13.70 12.51
CA THR A 50 -0.20 14.93 11.72
C THR A 50 -1.42 15.16 10.83
N ASP A 51 -2.01 14.08 10.30
CA ASP A 51 -3.17 14.15 9.40
C ASP A 51 -4.23 13.13 9.81
N PRO A 52 -5.31 13.54 10.50
CA PRO A 52 -6.34 12.63 11.00
C PRO A 52 -7.23 12.04 9.91
N ASP A 53 -7.23 12.61 8.70
CA ASP A 53 -8.08 12.14 7.59
C ASP A 53 -7.44 10.99 6.81
N ALA A 54 -6.11 10.85 6.87
CA ALA A 54 -5.40 9.72 6.29
C ALA A 54 -5.86 8.39 6.92
N ARG A 55 -6.32 7.46 6.07
CA ARG A 55 -6.85 6.16 6.52
C ARG A 55 -5.90 5.03 6.16
N LEU A 56 -5.81 4.03 7.04
CA LEU A 56 -5.15 2.77 6.76
C LEU A 56 -5.72 2.14 5.49
N TYR A 57 -4.86 2.04 4.49
CA TYR A 57 -5.19 1.47 3.19
C TYR A 57 -4.13 0.47 2.75
N LYS A 58 -4.59 -0.66 2.20
CA LYS A 58 -3.75 -1.71 1.60
C LYS A 58 -3.90 -1.66 0.08
N LYS A 59 -2.77 -1.59 -0.64
CA LYS A 59 -2.78 -1.58 -2.11
C LYS A 59 -3.24 -2.92 -2.69
N SER A 60 -2.86 -4.03 -2.04
CA SER A 60 -3.29 -5.37 -2.45
C SER A 60 -3.38 -6.31 -1.24
N LYS A 61 -3.98 -7.47 -1.45
CA LYS A 61 -4.13 -8.50 -0.40
C LYS A 61 -2.74 -8.97 0.07
N GLY A 62 -2.56 -9.03 1.39
CA GLY A 62 -1.30 -9.45 2.01
C GLY A 62 -0.24 -8.35 2.13
N GLN A 63 -0.51 -7.14 1.63
CA GLN A 63 0.38 -5.99 1.85
C GLN A 63 0.06 -5.27 3.16
N GLU A 64 1.08 -4.59 3.67
CA GLU A 64 0.98 -3.72 4.83
C GLU A 64 0.00 -2.55 4.56
N ALA A 65 -0.67 -2.13 5.62
CA ALA A 65 -1.58 -0.98 5.58
C ALA A 65 -0.82 0.26 6.04
N TYR A 66 -1.00 1.36 5.33
CA TYR A 66 -0.42 2.66 5.68
C TYR A 66 -1.52 3.73 5.68
N PRO A 67 -1.42 4.77 6.53
CA PRO A 67 -2.29 5.94 6.44
C PRO A 67 -2.09 6.63 5.08
N ARG A 68 -3.13 6.67 4.25
CA ARG A 68 -3.07 7.17 2.87
C ARG A 68 -4.37 7.90 2.50
N PHE A 69 -4.22 8.80 1.52
CA PHE A 69 -5.31 9.22 0.64
C PHE A 69 -5.28 8.37 -0.63
N LEU A 70 -6.39 8.38 -1.36
CA LEU A 70 -6.48 7.80 -2.70
C LEU A 70 -6.44 8.93 -3.72
N VAL A 71 -5.63 8.76 -4.76
CA VAL A 71 -5.57 9.68 -5.91
C VAL A 71 -6.21 8.97 -7.09
N HIS A 72 -7.07 9.69 -7.81
CA HIS A 72 -7.88 9.16 -8.91
C HIS A 72 -7.62 9.98 -10.16
N ASP A 73 -7.05 9.34 -11.17
CA ASP A 73 -6.82 9.94 -12.48
C ASP A 73 -7.85 9.44 -13.49
N LEU A 74 -8.56 10.37 -14.12
CA LEU A 74 -9.38 10.12 -15.29
C LEU A 74 -8.53 10.36 -16.54
N ILE A 75 -8.22 9.29 -17.26
CA ILE A 75 -7.33 9.31 -18.42
C ILE A 75 -8.13 9.05 -19.69
N ASP A 76 -7.84 9.81 -20.74
CA ASP A 76 -8.23 9.46 -22.10
C ASP A 76 -7.33 8.33 -22.61
N VAL A 77 -7.93 7.18 -22.93
CA VAL A 77 -7.20 5.96 -23.27
C VAL A 77 -6.47 6.05 -24.60
N GLU A 78 -6.95 6.86 -25.54
CA GLU A 78 -6.32 6.98 -26.86
C GLU A 78 -5.12 7.92 -26.83
N SER A 79 -5.27 9.10 -26.22
CA SER A 79 -4.20 10.10 -26.16
C SER A 79 -3.26 9.93 -24.96
N GLY A 80 -3.64 9.18 -23.94
CA GLY A 80 -2.91 9.07 -22.68
C GLY A 80 -2.97 10.33 -21.80
N ILE A 81 -3.80 11.31 -22.15
CA ILE A 81 -3.92 12.57 -21.41
C ILE A 81 -4.75 12.37 -20.15
N ILE A 82 -4.25 12.87 -19.02
CA ILE A 82 -5.02 12.99 -17.79
C ILE A 82 -6.00 14.16 -17.95
N LEU A 83 -7.29 13.85 -18.05
CA LEU A 83 -8.36 14.83 -18.18
C LEU A 83 -8.70 15.46 -16.83
N LYS A 84 -8.58 14.70 -15.74
CA LYS A 84 -8.88 15.17 -14.39
C LYS A 84 -8.18 14.30 -13.33
N THR A 85 -7.73 14.94 -12.26
CA THR A 85 -7.16 14.30 -11.07
C THR A 85 -7.88 14.82 -9.84
N ASP A 86 -8.28 13.92 -8.94
CA ASP A 86 -8.85 14.28 -7.64
C ASP A 86 -8.29 13.34 -6.57
N ALA A 87 -8.21 13.81 -5.32
CA ALA A 87 -7.85 13.00 -4.17
C ALA A 87 -9.05 12.81 -3.25
N SER A 88 -9.10 11.67 -2.56
CA SER A 88 -10.16 11.38 -1.58
C SER A 88 -9.65 10.60 -0.38
N ILE A 89 -10.42 10.65 0.70
CA ILE A 89 -10.22 9.78 1.87
C ILE A 89 -10.40 8.33 1.43
N ALA A 90 -9.51 7.44 1.88
CA ALA A 90 -9.60 6.05 1.51
C ALA A 90 -10.85 5.38 2.10
N SER A 91 -11.75 4.94 1.22
CA SER A 91 -12.97 4.21 1.55
C SER A 91 -13.22 3.11 0.51
N GLY A 92 -14.11 2.16 0.80
CA GLY A 92 -14.44 1.09 -0.16
C GLY A 92 -15.24 1.55 -1.39
N THR A 93 -15.75 2.79 -1.37
CA THR A 93 -16.57 3.37 -2.44
C THR A 93 -15.93 4.58 -3.11
N ALA A 94 -14.87 5.15 -2.52
CA ALA A 94 -14.27 6.42 -2.95
C ALA A 94 -13.90 6.42 -4.44
N GLU A 95 -13.30 5.33 -4.93
CA GLU A 95 -12.94 5.17 -6.34
C GLU A 95 -14.14 5.34 -7.30
N ARG A 96 -15.29 4.77 -6.93
CA ARG A 96 -16.51 4.88 -7.75
C ARG A 96 -17.09 6.28 -7.66
N GLU A 97 -17.22 6.81 -6.45
CA GLU A 97 -17.80 8.14 -6.21
C GLU A 97 -17.01 9.24 -6.94
N ILE A 98 -15.68 9.23 -6.81
CA ILE A 98 -14.82 10.18 -7.51
C ILE A 98 -14.89 9.97 -9.02
N SER A 99 -14.89 8.73 -9.51
CA SER A 99 -15.03 8.50 -10.96
C SER A 99 -16.36 9.02 -11.52
N GLN A 100 -17.46 8.95 -10.77
CA GLN A 100 -18.75 9.53 -11.19
C GLN A 100 -18.66 11.05 -11.30
N GLN A 101 -18.08 11.69 -10.28
CA GLN A 101 -17.88 13.15 -10.25
C GLN A 101 -17.00 13.62 -11.41
N GLN A 102 -15.89 12.93 -11.67
CA GLN A 102 -14.98 13.25 -12.76
C GLN A 102 -15.64 13.12 -14.13
N LEU A 103 -16.38 12.02 -14.36
CA LEU A 103 -17.11 11.83 -15.61
C LEU A 103 -18.18 12.90 -15.81
N ASN A 104 -18.92 13.27 -14.77
CA ASN A 104 -19.92 14.33 -14.85
C ASN A 104 -19.27 15.68 -15.16
N ALA A 105 -18.12 15.99 -14.55
CA ALA A 105 -17.38 17.21 -14.82
C ALA A 105 -16.94 17.29 -16.28
N VAL A 106 -16.36 16.21 -16.82
CA VAL A 106 -15.94 16.15 -18.23
C VAL A 106 -17.14 16.29 -19.17
N ARG A 107 -18.26 15.60 -18.89
CA ARG A 107 -19.49 15.74 -19.69
C ARG A 107 -20.05 17.16 -19.68
N PHE A 108 -20.04 17.81 -18.52
CA PHE A 108 -20.53 19.18 -18.39
C PHE A 108 -19.65 20.17 -19.17
N GLN A 109 -18.32 19.98 -19.12
CA GLN A 109 -17.36 20.82 -19.85
C GLN A 109 -17.39 20.56 -21.36
N HIS A 110 -17.68 19.33 -21.77
CA HIS A 110 -17.65 18.90 -23.17
C HIS A 110 -18.95 18.16 -23.55
N PRO A 111 -20.10 18.85 -23.63
CA PRO A 111 -21.40 18.19 -23.88
C PRO A 111 -21.49 17.52 -25.26
N GLN A 112 -20.64 17.92 -26.20
CA GLN A 112 -20.60 17.42 -27.58
C GLN A 112 -19.94 16.04 -27.69
N ILE A 113 -19.09 15.66 -26.72
CA ILE A 113 -18.26 14.45 -26.84
C ILE A 113 -19.01 13.23 -26.33
N GLN A 114 -18.96 12.15 -27.11
CA GLN A 114 -19.44 10.85 -26.65
C GLN A 114 -18.36 10.18 -25.82
N ILE A 115 -18.60 10.04 -24.52
CA ILE A 115 -17.67 9.36 -23.63
C ILE A 115 -17.86 7.85 -23.75
N ARG A 116 -16.78 7.17 -24.12
CA ARG A 116 -16.65 5.72 -24.07
C ARG A 116 -15.66 5.37 -22.96
N ARG A 117 -16.08 4.53 -22.01
CA ARG A 117 -15.26 4.21 -20.84
C ARG A 117 -14.86 2.74 -20.85
N TYR A 118 -13.56 2.47 -20.80
CA TYR A 118 -13.04 1.13 -20.56
C TYR A 118 -13.36 0.65 -19.14
N ARG A 119 -13.72 -0.62 -19.03
CA ARG A 119 -14.01 -1.27 -17.75
C ARG A 119 -12.74 -1.87 -17.16
N ASP A 120 -12.36 -1.40 -15.97
CA ASP A 120 -11.50 -2.17 -15.05
C ASP A 120 -12.40 -3.07 -14.17
N LYS A 121 -11.86 -4.22 -13.73
CA LYS A 121 -12.50 -5.22 -12.88
C LYS A 121 -13.22 -4.60 -11.68
N ALA A 122 -12.64 -3.59 -11.02
CA ALA A 122 -13.23 -2.95 -9.85
C ALA A 122 -14.51 -2.12 -10.16
N TYR A 123 -14.64 -1.65 -11.41
CA TYR A 123 -15.77 -0.86 -11.90
C TYR A 123 -16.86 -1.71 -12.56
N GLY A 124 -16.67 -3.03 -12.62
CA GLY A 124 -17.58 -3.94 -13.29
C GLY A 124 -18.88 -4.29 -12.57
N THR A 125 -19.27 -3.54 -11.55
CA THR A 125 -20.47 -3.81 -10.76
C THR A 125 -21.73 -3.41 -11.53
N PRO A 126 -22.85 -4.17 -11.46
CA PRO A 126 -24.09 -3.84 -12.17
C PRO A 126 -24.60 -2.41 -11.87
N ALA A 127 -24.51 -1.97 -10.62
CA ALA A 127 -24.93 -0.63 -10.21
C ALA A 127 -24.14 0.49 -10.92
N TYR A 128 -22.82 0.30 -11.07
CA TYR A 128 -21.96 1.27 -11.75
C TYR A 128 -22.21 1.31 -13.26
N LEU A 129 -22.45 0.16 -13.89
CA LEU A 129 -22.80 0.10 -15.31
C LEU A 129 -24.16 0.77 -15.57
N ALA A 130 -25.16 0.51 -14.72
CA ALA A 130 -26.45 1.17 -14.78
C ALA A 130 -26.32 2.70 -14.64
N TYR A 131 -25.45 3.16 -13.74
CA TYR A 131 -25.10 4.57 -13.64
C TYR A 131 -24.55 5.12 -14.96
N LEU A 132 -23.52 4.49 -15.55
CA LEU A 132 -22.90 4.97 -16.79
C LEU A 132 -23.93 5.09 -17.93
N ILE A 133 -24.78 4.06 -18.08
CA ILE A 133 -25.84 4.03 -19.09
C ILE A 133 -26.87 5.15 -18.84
N SER A 134 -27.28 5.38 -17.59
CA SER A 134 -28.20 6.47 -17.24
C SER A 134 -27.63 7.85 -17.58
N GLN A 135 -26.30 7.97 -17.58
CA GLN A 135 -25.57 9.17 -17.96
C GLN A 135 -25.23 9.22 -19.46
N GLY A 136 -25.72 8.30 -20.29
CA GLY A 136 -25.40 8.27 -21.73
C GLY A 136 -23.92 8.00 -22.02
N ILE A 137 -23.17 7.47 -21.04
CA ILE A 137 -21.78 7.03 -21.20
C ILE A 137 -21.81 5.58 -21.67
N ILE A 138 -21.05 5.28 -22.72
CA ILE A 138 -21.00 3.92 -23.28
C ILE A 138 -19.90 3.13 -22.56
N PRO A 139 -20.25 2.09 -21.77
CA PRO A 139 -19.25 1.18 -21.23
C PRO A 139 -18.68 0.32 -22.36
N LEU A 140 -17.36 0.31 -22.50
CA LEU A 140 -16.65 -0.63 -23.35
C LEU A 140 -16.42 -1.91 -22.55
N ILE A 141 -17.17 -2.95 -22.92
CA ILE A 141 -17.07 -4.29 -22.34
C ILE A 141 -16.12 -5.07 -23.26
N ALA A 142 -14.98 -5.49 -22.72
CA ALA A 142 -14.11 -6.50 -23.30
C ALA A 142 -14.30 -7.82 -22.56
#